data_AF-A0A2J8L6G1-F1
#
_entry.id   AF-A0A2J8L6G1-F1
#
_cell.length_a   1.000
_cell.length_b   1.000
_cell.length_c   1.000
_cell.angle_alpha   90.00
_cell.angle_beta   90.00
_cell.angle_gamma   90.00
#
_symmetry.space_group_name_H-M   'P 1'
#
loop_
_entity.id
_entity.type
_entity.pdbx_description
1 polymer ?
#
loop_
_entity_poly.entity_id
_entity_poly.type
_entity_poly.pdbx_seq_one_letter_code
_entity_poly.pdbx_strand_id
1 'polypeptide(L)' 'MELRPWLLWVVAATGTLVLLAADAHGQKVFTNTWAVHIPGGPAVANSVARKHGFLNLGQIFGDYYHFWH' A
#
# COMPACT_ATOMS: atom_id res chain seq x y z
N MET A 1 35.68 -34.91 -7.22
CA MET A 1 34.72 -34.70 -6.12
C MET A 1 33.33 -34.82 -6.71
N GLU A 2 32.60 -35.88 -6.39
CA GLU A 2 31.24 -36.07 -6.91
C GLU A 2 30.27 -35.15 -6.17
N LEU A 3 29.55 -34.32 -6.91
CA LEU A 3 28.51 -33.48 -6.34
C LEU A 3 27.34 -34.37 -5.95
N ARG A 4 26.99 -34.34 -4.66
CA ARG A 4 25.89 -35.14 -4.12
C ARG A 4 24.57 -34.71 -4.80
N PRO A 5 23.74 -35.63 -5.31
CA PRO A 5 22.55 -35.30 -6.12
C PRO A 5 21.53 -34.37 -5.45
N TRP A 6 21.42 -34.38 -4.12
CA TRP A 6 20.52 -33.50 -3.36
C TRP A 6 20.91 -32.01 -3.46
N LEU A 7 22.18 -31.69 -3.72
CA LEU A 7 22.65 -30.31 -3.90
C LEU A 7 22.00 -29.67 -5.14
N LEU A 8 21.74 -30.45 -6.19
CA LEU A 8 21.06 -29.96 -7.39
C LEU A 8 19.62 -29.56 -7.09
N TRP A 9 18.92 -30.35 -6.27
CA TRP A 9 17.56 -30.05 -5.82
C TRP A 9 17.50 -28.81 -4.93
N VAL A 10 18.50 -28.61 -4.07
CA VAL A 10 18.61 -27.40 -3.25
C VAL A 10 18.85 -26.17 -4.12
N VAL A 11 19.80 -26.23 -5.06
CA VAL A 11 20.08 -25.11 -5.98
C VAL A 11 18.86 -24.79 -6.85
N ALA A 12 18.16 -25.81 -7.35
CA ALA A 12 16.93 -25.62 -8.11
C ALA A 12 15.83 -24.94 -7.26
N ALA A 13 15.58 -25.44 -6.04
CA ALA A 13 14.58 -24.87 -5.15
C ALA A 13 14.92 -23.42 -4.74
N THR A 14 16.19 -23.14 -4.43
CA THR A 14 16.66 -21.78 -4.12
C THR A 14 16.53 -20.87 -5.34
N GLY A 15 16.89 -21.34 -6.53
CA GLY A 15 16.74 -20.58 -7.78
C GLY A 15 15.28 -20.23 -8.07
N THR A 16 14.36 -21.19 -7.93
CA THR A 16 12.93 -20.95 -8.09
C THR A 16 12.40 -19.94 -7.06
N LEU A 17 12.81 -20.05 -5.79
CA LEU A 17 12.38 -19.11 -4.75
C LEU A 17 12.86 -17.67 -5.02
N VAL A 18 14.11 -17.51 -5.47
CA VAL A 18 14.67 -16.19 -5.84
C VAL A 18 13.92 -15.58 -7.01
N LEU A 19 13.58 -16.37 -8.04
CA LEU A 19 12.81 -15.90 -9.19
C LEU A 19 11.39 -15.48 -8.80
N LEU A 20 10.71 -16.25 -7.96
CA LEU A 20 9.36 -15.90 -7.47
C LEU A 20 9.36 -14.62 -6.62
N ALA A 21 10.41 -14.37 -5.85
CA ALA A 21 10.54 -13.15 -5.05
C ALA A 21 10.90 -11.92 -5.89
N ALA A 22 11.59 -12.11 -7.03
CA ALA A 22 12.00 -11.02 -7.92
C ALA A 22 10.80 -10.33 -8.61
N ASP A 23 9.70 -11.06 -8.83
CA ASP A 23 8.46 -10.52 -9.41
C ASP A 23 7.63 -9.68 -8.43
N ALA A 24 8.01 -9.59 -7.16
CA ALA A 24 7.37 -8.72 -6.16
C ALA A 24 7.77 -7.24 -6.31
N HIS A 25 8.14 -6.80 -7.51
CA HIS A 25 8.43 -5.40 -7.79
C HIS A 25 7.15 -4.58 -7.60
N GLY A 26 7.19 -3.65 -6.63
CA GLY A 26 6.05 -2.84 -6.21
C GLY A 26 5.38 -2.13 -7.39
N GLN A 27 4.21 -2.62 -7.80
CA GLN A 27 3.41 -1.96 -8.81
C GLN A 27 2.98 -0.60 -8.29
N LYS A 28 3.04 0.43 -9.16
CA LYS A 28 2.45 1.73 -8.86
C LYS A 28 0.93 1.61 -8.91
N VAL A 29 0.33 1.31 -7.76
CA VAL A 29 -1.12 1.29 -7.59
C VAL A 29 -1.57 2.71 -7.26
N PHE A 30 -2.37 3.31 -8.13
CA PHE A 30 -3.04 4.57 -7.86
C PHE A 30 -4.34 4.28 -7.13
N THR A 31 -4.54 4.93 -5.98
CA THR A 31 -5.78 4.87 -5.23
C THR A 31 -6.46 6.23 -5.32
N ASN A 32 -7.79 6.21 -5.28
CA ASN A 32 -8.65 7.39 -5.24
C ASN A 32 -8.77 7.93 -3.81
N THR A 33 -7.62 8.19 -3.19
CA THR A 33 -7.51 8.77 -1.86
C THR A 33 -6.71 10.07 -1.90
N TRP A 34 -7.06 10.99 -1.00
CA TRP A 34 -6.42 12.29 -0.89
C TRP A 34 -6.16 12.65 0.57
N ALA A 35 -5.01 13.27 0.83
CA ALA A 35 -4.78 14.01 2.06
C ALA A 35 -5.26 15.46 1.85
N VAL A 36 -6.33 15.85 2.53
CA VAL A 36 -6.97 17.16 2.36
C VAL A 36 -6.76 17.99 3.62
N HIS A 37 -6.28 19.22 3.47
CA HIS A 37 -6.15 20.18 4.58
C HIS A 37 -7.46 20.92 4.80
N ILE A 38 -8.09 20.73 5.96
CA ILE A 38 -9.37 21.33 6.35
C ILE A 38 -9.26 21.89 7.78
N PRO A 39 -9.03 23.21 7.92
CA PRO A 39 -9.10 23.87 9.21
C PRO A 39 -10.49 23.79 9.84
N GLY A 40 -10.54 23.77 11.18
CA GLY A 40 -11.81 23.77 11.93
C GLY A 40 -12.22 22.41 12.51
N GLY A 41 -11.33 21.43 12.44
CA GLY A 41 -11.49 20.17 13.17
C GLY A 41 -12.41 19.13 12.50
N PRO A 42 -12.58 17.96 13.15
CA PRO A 42 -13.18 16.78 12.52
C PRO A 42 -14.63 16.97 12.04
N ALA A 43 -15.42 17.79 12.74
CA ALA A 43 -16.80 18.07 12.37
C ALA A 43 -16.91 18.81 11.03
N VAL A 44 -16.01 19.77 10.79
CA VAL A 44 -15.94 20.53 9.54
C VAL A 44 -15.47 19.61 8.41
N ALA A 45 -14.42 18.83 8.64
CA ALA A 45 -13.94 17.83 7.67
C ALA A 45 -15.04 16.85 7.26
N ASN A 46 -15.81 16.33 8.22
CA ASN A 46 -16.97 15.46 7.95
C ASN A 46 -18.06 16.15 7.14
N SER A 47 -18.33 17.43 7.41
CA SER A 47 -19.30 18.22 6.66
C SER A 47 -18.86 18.42 5.21
N VAL A 48 -17.59 18.79 5.00
CA VAL A 48 -17.00 18.96 3.66
C VAL A 48 -17.02 17.65 2.87
N ALA A 49 -16.60 16.54 3.49
CA ALA A 49 -16.62 15.22 2.85
C ALA A 49 -18.03 14.87 2.36
N ARG A 50 -19.04 14.95 3.25
CA ARG A 50 -20.44 14.68 2.88
C ARG A 50 -20.96 15.60 1.79
N LYS A 51 -20.65 16.90 1.86
CA LYS A 51 -21.11 17.89 0.87
C LYS A 51 -20.60 17.58 -0.54
N HIS A 52 -19.41 17.00 -0.66
CA HIS A 52 -18.75 16.75 -1.94
C HIS A 52 -18.72 15.27 -2.35
N GLY A 53 -19.41 14.39 -1.61
CA GLY A 53 -19.47 12.96 -1.94
C GLY A 53 -18.17 12.19 -1.68
N PHE A 54 -17.36 12.66 -0.73
CA PHE A 54 -16.21 11.92 -0.21
C PHE A 54 -16.55 11.23 1.11
N LEU A 55 -15.84 10.14 1.40
CA LEU A 55 -15.77 9.54 2.72
C LEU A 55 -14.56 10.11 3.47
N ASN A 56 -14.80 10.71 4.64
CA ASN A 56 -13.71 11.07 5.56
C ASN A 56 -13.30 9.83 6.36
N LEU A 57 -12.12 9.29 6.07
CA LEU A 57 -11.54 8.12 6.76
C LEU A 57 -10.86 8.50 8.08
N GLY A 58 -10.74 9.80 8.38
CA GLY A 58 -10.22 10.29 9.65
C GLY A 58 -9.10 11.33 9.50
N GLN A 59 -8.69 11.87 10.64
CA GLN A 59 -7.58 12.82 10.75
C GLN A 59 -6.25 12.08 10.63
N ILE A 60 -5.31 12.63 9.86
CA ILE A 60 -3.96 12.11 9.72
C ILE A 60 -3.05 12.79 10.75
N PHE A 61 -2.95 14.12 10.66
CA PHE A 61 -2.23 14.98 11.60
C PHE A 61 -2.66 16.44 11.41
N GLY A 62 -2.63 17.25 12.47
CA GLY A 62 -3.04 18.66 12.39
C GLY A 62 -4.41 18.80 11.72
N ASP A 63 -4.55 19.70 10.76
CA ASP A 63 -5.79 19.85 10.01
C ASP A 63 -5.84 19.03 8.71
N TYR A 64 -5.03 17.96 8.57
CA TYR A 64 -5.09 17.05 7.42
C TYR A 64 -5.98 15.83 7.68
N TYR A 65 -6.82 15.52 6.70
CA TYR A 65 -7.78 14.41 6.74
C TYR A 65 -7.65 13.52 5.51
N HIS A 66 -7.94 12.23 5.68
CA HIS A 66 -7.88 11.23 4.62
C HIS A 66 -9.25 11.09 3.96
N PHE A 67 -9.38 11.54 2.72
CA PHE A 67 -10.62 11.44 1.95
C PHE A 67 -10.53 10.31 0.92
N TRP A 68 -11.65 9.64 0.69
CA TRP A 68 -11.82 8.60 -0.34
C TRP A 68 -13.07 8.89 -1.18
N HIS A 69 -13.06 8.54 -2.47
CA HIS A 69 -14.20 8.68 -3.39
C HIS A 69 -14.60 7.34 -3.97
#